data_AF-A0A537SQS5-F1
#
_entry.id   AF-A0A537SQS5-F1
#
_cell.length_a   1.000
_cell.length_b   1.000
_cell.length_c   1.000
_cell.angle_alpha   90.00
_cell.angle_beta   90.00
_cell.angle_gamma   90.00
#
_symmetry.space_group_name_H-M   'P 1'
#
loop_
_entity.id
_entity.type
_entity.pdbx_description
1 polymer ?
#
loop_
_entity_poly.entity_id
_entity_poly.type
_entity_poly.pdbx_seq_one_letter_code
_entity_poly.pdbx_strand_id
1 'polypeptide(L)' 'LRALLPMLTQKKESSWRRGIEQRLKEWWETLESRAMNSAEPLNPQRVFWELSPRLPDNAIITADSGS' A
#
# COMPACT_ATOMS: atom_id res chain seq x y z
N LEU A 1 -9.20 20.64 5.72
CA LEU A 1 -8.04 20.03 6.42
C LEU A 1 -6.95 21.03 6.81
N ARG A 2 -6.39 21.85 5.91
CA ARG A 2 -5.31 22.82 6.27
C ARG A 2 -5.64 23.79 7.41
N ALA A 3 -6.90 24.24 7.50
CA ALA A 3 -7.36 25.12 8.57
C ALA A 3 -7.22 24.53 9.98
N LEU A 4 -7.08 23.20 10.12
CA LEU A 4 -6.92 22.54 11.41
C LEU A 4 -5.47 22.56 11.91
N LEU A 5 -4.48 22.70 11.02
CA LEU A 5 -3.06 22.59 11.39
C LEU A 5 -2.61 23.60 12.47
N PRO A 6 -3.02 24.89 12.44
CA PRO A 6 -2.66 25.83 13.50
C PRO A 6 -3.25 25.49 14.87
N MET A 7 -4.30 24.66 14.91
CA MET A 7 -4.99 24.25 16.13
C MET A 7 -4.43 22.97 16.74
N LEU A 8 -3.45 22.33 16.08
CA LEU A 8 -2.89 21.05 16.52
C LEU A 8 -1.52 21.24 17.18
N THR A 9 -1.36 20.61 18.33
CA THR A 9 -0.05 20.46 18.98
C THR A 9 0.53 19.10 18.63
N GLN A 10 1.76 19.07 18.12
CA GLN A 10 2.44 17.83 17.75
C GLN A 10 2.62 16.92 18.98
N LYS A 11 2.11 15.69 18.90
CA LYS A 11 2.42 14.66 19.90
C LYS A 11 3.89 14.23 19.78
N LYS A 12 4.59 14.23 20.92
CA LYS A 12 5.99 13.77 21.04
C LYS A 12 6.10 12.24 21.11
N GLU A 13 5.13 11.61 21.77
CA GLU A 13 4.99 10.15 21.79
C GLU A 13 4.67 9.66 20.38
N SER A 14 5.39 8.63 19.93
CA SER A 14 5.34 8.13 18.56
C SER A 14 5.39 6.60 18.47
N SER A 15 5.25 5.89 19.59
CA SER A 15 5.24 4.43 19.67
C SER A 15 4.13 3.83 18.82
N TRP A 16 2.92 4.40 18.89
CA TRP A 16 1.79 3.97 18.06
C TRP A 16 2.08 4.16 16.57
N ARG A 17 2.63 5.32 16.19
CA ARG A 17 3.02 5.63 14.81
C ARG A 17 4.09 4.67 14.31
N ARG A 18 5.15 4.44 15.10
CA ARG A 18 6.20 3.47 14.78
C ARG A 18 5.64 2.05 14.62
N GLY A 19 4.69 1.66 15.45
CA GLY A 19 4.01 0.37 15.31
C GLY A 19 3.23 0.25 14.01
N ILE A 20 2.58 1.32 13.54
CA ILE A 20 1.93 1.36 12.23
C ILE A 20 2.95 1.30 11.09
N GLU A 21 4.03 2.08 11.16
CA GLU A 21 5.10 2.09 10.16
C GLU A 21 5.76 0.72 10.00
N GLN A 22 6.02 0.03 11.12
CA GLN A 22 6.55 -1.33 11.12
C GLN A 22 5.57 -2.32 10.47
N ARG A 23 4.30 -2.30 10.85
CA ARG A 23 3.27 -3.17 10.24
C ARG A 23 3.09 -2.89 8.75
N LEU A 24 3.19 -1.63 8.32
CA LEU A 24 3.13 -1.28 6.90
C LEU A 24 4.31 -1.90 6.14
N LYS A 25 5.52 -1.86 6.71
CA LYS A 25 6.70 -2.49 6.10
C LYS A 25 6.51 -4.01 5.96
N GLU A 26 6.12 -4.68 7.05
CA GLU A 26 5.85 -6.13 7.06
C GLU A 26 4.74 -6.51 6.07
N TRP A 27 3.72 -5.66 5.94
CA TRP A 27 2.64 -5.86 5.00
C TRP A 27 3.12 -5.81 3.54
N TRP A 28 3.98 -4.86 3.19
CA TRP A 28 4.58 -4.78 1.85
C TRP A 28 5.43 -6.01 1.53
N GLU A 29 6.26 -6.48 2.46
CA GLU A 29 7.06 -7.70 2.30
C GLU A 29 6.15 -8.93 2.09
N THR A 30 5.04 -9.00 2.84
CA THR A 30 4.05 -10.07 2.69
C THR A 30 3.36 -10.03 1.33
N LEU A 31 2.95 -8.85 0.86
CA LEU A 31 2.32 -8.69 -0.45
C LEU A 31 3.29 -9.04 -1.59
N GLU A 32 4.55 -8.62 -1.50
CA GLU A 32 5.58 -8.98 -2.48
C GLU A 32 5.78 -10.49 -2.56
N SER A 33 5.97 -11.14 -1.41
CA SER A 33 6.12 -12.59 -1.32
C SER A 33 4.95 -13.33 -1.96
N ARG A 34 3.71 -12.89 -1.66
CA ARG A 34 2.49 -13.46 -2.25
C ARG A 34 2.40 -13.23 -3.76
N ALA A 35 2.80 -12.06 -4.24
CA ALA A 35 2.81 -11.75 -5.68
C ALA A 35 3.85 -12.60 -6.43
N MET A 36 4.97 -12.97 -5.80
CA MET A 36 6.00 -13.80 -6.43
C MET A 36 5.73 -15.30 -6.39
N ASN A 37 4.72 -15.75 -5.63
CA ASN A 37 4.31 -17.15 -5.62
C ASN A 37 3.85 -17.61 -7.01
N SER A 38 4.35 -18.76 -7.43
CA SER A 38 3.92 -19.43 -8.66
C SER A 38 2.49 -19.95 -8.51
N ALA A 39 1.70 -19.85 -9.58
CA ALA A 39 0.36 -20.42 -9.66
C ALA A 39 0.04 -20.79 -11.10
N GLU A 40 -0.76 -21.84 -11.28
CA GLU A 40 -1.25 -22.31 -12.57
C GLU A 40 -2.74 -21.94 -12.71
N PRO A 41 -3.17 -21.23 -13.76
CA PRO A 41 -2.38 -20.76 -14.90
C PRO A 41 -1.61 -19.45 -14.64
N LEU A 42 -2.00 -18.66 -13.64
CA LEU A 42 -1.37 -17.37 -13.32
C LEU A 42 -1.77 -16.90 -11.91
N ASN A 43 -0.87 -16.18 -11.23
CA ASN A 43 -1.16 -15.48 -9.98
C ASN A 43 -1.66 -14.04 -10.26
N PRO A 44 -2.93 -13.68 -9.97
CA PRO A 44 -3.46 -12.34 -10.24
C PRO A 44 -2.74 -11.23 -9.45
N GLN A 45 -2.25 -11.51 -8.24
CA GLN A 45 -1.54 -10.51 -7.44
C GLN A 45 -0.22 -10.09 -8.13
N ARG A 46 0.43 -11.02 -8.84
CA ARG A 46 1.65 -10.73 -9.61
C ARG A 46 1.40 -9.70 -10.70
N VAL A 47 0.25 -9.76 -11.37
CA VAL A 47 -0.11 -8.85 -12.45
C VAL A 47 -0.12 -7.40 -11.95
N PHE A 48 -0.81 -7.14 -10.84
CA PHE A 48 -0.92 -5.80 -10.29
C PHE A 48 0.36 -5.32 -9.60
N TRP A 49 1.10 -6.22 -8.95
CA TRP A 49 2.42 -5.90 -8.37
C TRP A 49 3.38 -5.38 -9.43
N GLU A 50 3.45 -6.08 -10.56
CA GLU A 50 4.30 -5.76 -11.69
C GLU A 50 3.82 -4.54 -12.50
N LEU A 51 2.50 -4.32 -12.56
CA LEU A 51 1.90 -3.18 -13.25
C LEU A 51 2.17 -1.86 -12.51
N SER A 52 2.00 -1.85 -11.18
CA SER A 52 2.06 -0.65 -10.34
C SER A 52 3.28 0.26 -10.60
N PRO A 53 4.54 -0.22 -10.59
CA PRO A 53 5.71 0.63 -10.84
C PRO A 53 5.84 1.11 -12.29
N ARG A 54 5.04 0.58 -13.23
CA ARG A 54 5.06 0.95 -14.65
C ARG A 54 3.95 1.95 -15.01
N LEU A 55 3.01 2.20 -14.09
CA LEU A 55 1.93 3.16 -14.32
C LEU A 55 2.48 4.59 -14.24
N PRO A 56 2.01 5.50 -15.12
CA PRO A 56 2.29 6.92 -14.95
C PRO A 56 1.58 7.47 -13.72
N ASP A 57 2.13 8.54 -13.13
CA ASP A 57 1.58 9.18 -11.91
C ASP A 57 0.12 9.61 -12.05
N ASN A 58 -0.34 9.90 -13.27
CA ASN A 58 -1.70 10.34 -13.58
C ASN A 58 -2.57 9.25 -14.22
N ALA A 59 -2.23 7.96 -14.03
CA ALA A 59 -3.03 6.86 -14.51
C ALA A 59 -4.45 6.90 -13.92
N ILE A 60 -5.46 6.70 -14.77
CA ILE A 60 -6.85 6.48 -14.34
C ILE A 60 -7.08 4.97 -14.32
N ILE A 61 -7.34 4.42 -13.12
CA ILE A 61 -7.64 3.01 -12.92
C ILE A 61 -9.15 2.85 -12.71
N THR A 62 -9.78 2.04 -13.54
CA THR A 62 -11.18 1.62 -13.37
C THR A 62 -11.18 0.15 -12.95
N ALA A 63 -11.97 -0.20 -11.93
CA ALA A 63 -12.12 -1.56 -11.46
C ALA A 63 -13.59 -1.97 -11.50
N ASP A 64 -13.84 -3.24 -11.79
CA ASP A 64 -15.14 -3.88 -11.57
C ASP A 64 -15.16 -4.50 -10.17
N SER A 65 -16.34 -4.93 -9.72
CA SER A 65 -16.50 -5.67 -8.48
C SER A 65 -16.03 -7.13 -8.63
N GLY A 66 -15.23 -7.59 -7.68
CA GLY A 66 -14.69 -8.95 -7.66
C GLY A 66 -13.94 -9.21 -6.35
N SER A 67 -13.61 -10.48 -6.10
CA SER A 67 -12.85 -10.93 -4.93
C SER A 67 -11.36 -11.04 -5.20
#